data_AF-A0A7S1E8U8-F1
#
_entry.id   AF-A0A7S1E8U8-F1
#
_cell.length_a   1.000
_cell.length_b   1.000
_cell.length_c   1.000
_cell.angle_alpha   90.00
_cell.angle_beta   90.00
_cell.angle_gamma   90.00
#
_symmetry.space_group_name_H-M   'P 1'
#
loop_
_entity.id
_entity.type
_entity.pdbx_description
1 polymer ?
#
loop_
_entity_poly.entity_id
_entity_poly.type
_entity_poly.pdbx_seq_one_letter_code
_entity_poly.pdbx_strand_id
1 'polypeptide(L)'
;ARLKGGASGGTLASMMETIEAIRRDRSLLKLMVNPFSLAGGFKGPKQPDDQGADFDDWADAWTGPFVMATINTKNIHRSHALRGHPWGEGFSYSEKMLTGKPGQGDKGRKKAHALARFTKLQNLALGFTPTRALLRRFVLTQPGDGPNAAAREA
;
A
#
# COMPACT_ATOMS: atom_id res chain seq x y z
N ALA A 1 9.60 10.14 12.89
CA ALA A 1 10.37 9.00 12.35
C ALA A 1 10.67 9.26 10.87
N ARG A 2 11.92 9.05 10.44
CA ARG A 2 12.29 9.03 9.01
C ARG A 2 12.01 7.60 8.52
N LEU A 3 11.43 7.43 7.33
CA LEU A 3 11.32 6.10 6.73
C LEU A 3 12.73 5.55 6.55
N LYS A 4 13.06 4.48 7.29
CA LYS A 4 14.32 3.74 7.18
C LYS A 4 14.09 2.54 6.26
N GLY A 5 14.99 2.32 5.31
CA GLY A 5 14.79 1.36 4.22
C GLY A 5 13.88 1.93 3.10
N GLY A 6 14.46 2.28 1.96
CA GLY A 6 13.71 2.59 0.75
C GLY A 6 13.02 1.36 0.18
N ALA A 7 12.16 1.54 -0.83
CA ALA A 7 11.62 0.40 -1.59
C ALA A 7 12.78 -0.40 -2.17
N SER A 8 12.87 -1.69 -1.84
CA SER A 8 13.86 -2.57 -2.47
C SER A 8 13.60 -2.66 -3.97
N GLY A 9 14.64 -2.88 -4.78
CA GLY A 9 14.46 -3.18 -6.20
C GLY A 9 13.49 -4.35 -6.44
N GLY A 10 13.49 -5.32 -5.52
CA GLY A 10 12.52 -6.41 -5.48
C GLY A 10 11.07 -5.94 -5.33
N THR A 11 10.79 -4.99 -4.43
CA THR A 11 9.44 -4.44 -4.23
C THR A 11 8.91 -3.77 -5.50
N LEU A 12 9.75 -2.96 -6.15
CA LEU A 12 9.37 -2.28 -7.40
C LEU A 12 9.17 -3.27 -8.55
N ALA A 13 10.04 -4.28 -8.66
CA ALA A 13 9.92 -5.35 -9.64
C ALA A 13 8.61 -6.15 -9.45
N SER A 14 8.29 -6.56 -8.21
CA SER A 14 7.05 -7.27 -7.89
C SER A 14 5.82 -6.44 -8.21
N MET A 15 5.83 -5.12 -7.93
CA MET A 15 4.74 -4.23 -8.29
C MET A 15 4.54 -4.18 -9.82
N MET A 16 5.63 -4.06 -10.58
CA MET A 16 5.57 -4.03 -12.05
C MET A 16 5.06 -5.34 -12.64
N GLU A 17 5.52 -6.48 -12.13
CA GLU A 17 5.02 -7.79 -12.57
C GLU A 17 3.56 -8.02 -12.19
N THR A 18 3.13 -7.54 -11.01
CA THR A 18 1.71 -7.59 -10.61
C THR A 18 0.83 -6.85 -11.62
N ILE A 19 1.24 -5.66 -12.04
CA ILE A 19 0.52 -4.87 -13.05
C ILE A 19 0.51 -5.58 -14.40
N GLU A 20 1.62 -6.18 -14.80
CA GLU A 20 1.71 -6.93 -16.06
C GLU A 20 0.83 -8.19 -16.05
N ALA A 21 0.80 -8.92 -14.94
CA ALA A 21 -0.08 -10.07 -14.76
C ALA A 21 -1.56 -9.66 -14.89
N ILE A 22 -1.97 -8.59 -14.20
CA ILE A 22 -3.33 -8.02 -14.30
C ILE A 22 -3.68 -7.60 -15.73
N ARG A 23 -2.71 -7.12 -16.52
CA ARG A 23 -2.95 -6.75 -17.91
C ARG A 23 -3.22 -7.99 -18.77
N ARG A 24 -2.45 -9.05 -18.57
CA ARG A 24 -2.61 -10.32 -19.29
C ARG A 24 -3.91 -11.02 -18.90
N ASP A 25 -4.30 -10.90 -17.64
CA ASP A 25 -5.55 -11.42 -17.11
C ASP A 25 -6.25 -10.39 -16.22
N ARG A 26 -7.26 -9.72 -16.80
CA ARG A 26 -8.07 -8.71 -16.11
C ARG A 26 -8.89 -9.28 -14.96
N SER A 27 -9.13 -10.59 -14.91
CA SER A 27 -9.86 -11.22 -13.81
C SER A 27 -9.11 -11.08 -12.48
N LEU A 28 -7.77 -10.96 -12.51
CA LEU A 28 -6.92 -10.73 -11.35
C LEU A 28 -7.22 -9.41 -10.64
N LEU A 29 -7.82 -8.41 -11.31
CA LEU A 29 -8.29 -7.19 -10.64
C LEU A 29 -9.28 -7.50 -9.52
N LYS A 30 -10.14 -8.50 -9.70
CA LYS A 30 -11.13 -8.91 -8.69
C LYS A 30 -10.43 -9.41 -7.42
N LEU A 31 -9.30 -10.10 -7.56
CA LEU A 31 -8.48 -10.53 -6.42
C LEU A 31 -7.79 -9.36 -5.73
N MET A 32 -7.34 -8.37 -6.51
CA MET A 32 -6.65 -7.18 -5.99
C MET A 32 -7.57 -6.23 -5.23
N VAL A 33 -8.80 -6.04 -5.67
CA VAL A 33 -9.77 -5.17 -4.97
C VAL A 33 -10.49 -5.89 -3.82
N ASN A 34 -10.47 -7.22 -3.79
CA ASN A 34 -11.05 -7.99 -2.69
C ASN A 34 -10.06 -8.07 -1.50
N PRO A 35 -10.39 -7.47 -0.34
CA PRO A 35 -9.53 -7.56 0.85
C PRO A 35 -9.45 -8.97 1.44
N PHE A 36 -10.42 -9.84 1.15
CA PHE A 36 -10.51 -11.21 1.67
C PHE A 36 -10.06 -12.27 0.66
N SER A 37 -9.40 -11.88 -0.45
CA SER A 37 -9.06 -12.83 -1.54
C SER A 37 -8.16 -13.99 -1.12
N LEU A 38 -7.43 -13.86 -0.01
CA LEU A 38 -6.59 -14.90 0.57
C LEU A 38 -7.21 -15.61 1.78
N ALA A 39 -8.45 -15.27 2.15
CA ALA A 39 -9.13 -15.76 3.35
C ALA A 39 -10.05 -16.96 3.08
N GLY A 40 -9.70 -17.83 2.11
CA GLY A 40 -10.41 -19.10 1.91
C GLY A 40 -11.90 -18.99 1.55
N GLY A 41 -12.32 -17.90 0.90
CA GLY A 41 -13.72 -17.66 0.54
C GLY A 41 -14.54 -16.91 1.59
N PHE A 42 -13.95 -16.56 2.74
CA PHE A 42 -14.58 -15.71 3.74
C PHE A 42 -15.00 -14.35 3.14
N LYS A 43 -16.17 -13.88 3.56
CA LYS A 43 -16.70 -12.55 3.25
C LYS A 43 -16.91 -11.80 4.55
N GLY A 44 -16.10 -10.78 4.80
CA GLY A 44 -16.18 -9.98 6.01
C GLY A 44 -16.78 -8.60 5.78
N PRO A 45 -16.67 -7.72 6.78
CA PRO A 45 -17.22 -6.37 6.73
C PRO A 45 -16.52 -5.51 5.67
N LYS A 46 -17.18 -4.40 5.31
CA LYS A 46 -16.56 -3.36 4.50
C LYS A 46 -15.31 -2.83 5.20
N GLN A 47 -14.19 -2.80 4.48
CA GLN A 47 -12.93 -2.28 5.01
C GLN A 47 -12.87 -0.74 4.91
N PRO A 48 -12.11 -0.07 5.78
CA PRO A 48 -11.85 1.36 5.69
C PRO A 48 -11.23 1.78 4.35
N ASP A 49 -11.45 3.04 3.95
CA ASP A 49 -10.81 3.63 2.77
C ASP A 49 -9.42 4.17 3.13
N ASP A 50 -8.40 3.35 2.87
CA ASP A 50 -7.01 3.68 3.16
C ASP A 50 -6.29 4.40 2.01
N GLN A 51 -7.00 4.73 0.93
CA GLN A 51 -6.44 5.43 -0.22
C GLN A 51 -6.52 6.95 -0.10
N GLY A 52 -7.18 7.45 0.96
CA GLY A 52 -7.35 8.85 1.26
C GLY A 52 -6.27 9.47 2.15
N ALA A 53 -6.39 10.78 2.33
CA ALA A 53 -5.70 11.52 3.37
C ALA A 53 -6.74 12.03 4.36
N ASP A 54 -6.54 11.75 5.64
CA ASP A 54 -7.48 12.03 6.71
C ASP A 54 -6.75 12.24 8.04
N PHE A 55 -7.49 12.67 9.06
CA PHE A 55 -6.99 12.77 10.42
C PHE A 55 -7.42 11.53 11.19
N ASP A 56 -6.49 10.88 11.87
CA ASP A 56 -6.74 9.72 12.71
C ASP A 56 -6.79 10.16 14.18
N ASP A 57 -7.99 10.10 14.77
CA ASP A 57 -8.24 10.51 16.14
C ASP A 57 -7.53 9.62 17.18
N TRP A 58 -7.30 8.35 16.84
CA TRP A 58 -6.62 7.41 17.75
C TRP A 58 -5.12 7.67 17.79
N ALA A 59 -4.55 8.06 16.64
CA ALA A 59 -3.14 8.41 16.53
C ALA A 59 -2.85 9.89 16.86
N ASP A 60 -3.87 10.73 16.98
CA ASP A 60 -3.76 12.19 17.10
C ASP A 60 -2.83 12.77 16.01
N ALA A 61 -3.03 12.33 14.77
CA ALA A 61 -2.14 12.65 13.65
C ALA A 61 -2.83 12.54 12.29
N TRP A 62 -2.32 13.31 11.32
CA TRP A 62 -2.68 13.13 9.92
C TRP A 62 -2.11 11.83 9.37
N THR A 63 -2.92 11.18 8.54
CA THR A 63 -2.63 9.92 7.87
C THR A 63 -2.75 10.07 6.36
N GLY A 64 -1.93 9.31 5.63
CA GLY A 64 -2.04 9.15 4.19
C GLY A 64 -1.82 7.71 3.75
N PRO A 65 -1.97 7.42 2.44
CA PRO A 65 -1.95 6.05 1.94
C PRO A 65 -0.61 5.37 2.15
N PHE A 66 -0.64 4.10 2.53
CA PHE A 66 0.55 3.25 2.57
C PHE A 66 0.59 2.32 1.36
N VAL A 67 1.71 2.33 0.62
CA VAL A 67 1.84 1.59 -0.66
C VAL A 67 1.55 0.10 -0.51
N MET A 68 1.96 -0.52 0.59
CA MET A 68 1.78 -1.96 0.81
C MET A 68 0.44 -2.35 1.42
N ALA A 69 -0.40 -1.40 1.84
CA ALA A 69 -1.70 -1.68 2.48
C ALA A 69 -2.56 -2.63 1.63
N THR A 70 -2.61 -2.40 0.31
CA THR A 70 -3.35 -3.25 -0.64
C THR A 70 -2.96 -4.72 -0.60
N ILE A 71 -1.69 -5.03 -0.28
CA ILE A 71 -1.17 -6.39 -0.15
C ILE A 71 -1.35 -6.89 1.29
N ASN A 72 -0.96 -6.08 2.26
CA ASN A 72 -0.96 -6.42 3.67
C ASN A 72 -2.37 -6.75 4.19
N THR A 73 -3.40 -6.01 3.80
CA THR A 73 -4.79 -6.29 4.20
C THR A 73 -5.21 -7.73 3.90
N LYS A 74 -4.82 -8.28 2.75
CA LYS A 74 -5.13 -9.67 2.38
C LYS A 74 -4.39 -10.68 3.24
N ASN A 75 -3.12 -10.39 3.57
CA ASN A 75 -2.32 -11.24 4.45
C ASN A 75 -2.85 -11.24 5.88
N ILE A 76 -3.28 -10.07 6.39
CA ILE A 76 -3.90 -9.96 7.71
C ILE A 76 -5.20 -10.76 7.75
N HIS A 77 -6.08 -10.61 6.76
CA HIS A 77 -7.33 -11.37 6.72
C HIS A 77 -7.11 -12.87 6.52
N ARG A 78 -6.10 -13.29 5.76
CA ARG A 78 -5.67 -14.69 5.69
C ARG A 78 -5.25 -15.21 7.06
N SER A 79 -4.38 -14.50 7.75
CA SER A 79 -3.92 -14.89 9.09
C SER A 79 -5.08 -14.94 10.10
N HIS A 80 -6.01 -13.99 10.01
CA HIS A 80 -7.21 -13.96 10.83
C HIS A 80 -8.10 -15.21 10.58
N ALA A 81 -8.34 -15.56 9.32
CA ALA A 81 -9.11 -16.74 8.94
C ALA A 81 -8.43 -18.05 9.37
N LEU A 82 -7.11 -18.18 9.14
CA LEU A 82 -6.33 -19.35 9.56
C LEU A 82 -6.34 -19.59 11.07
N ARG A 83 -6.57 -18.53 11.87
CA ARG A 83 -6.68 -18.61 13.32
C ARG A 83 -8.12 -18.83 13.82
N GLY A 84 -9.09 -19.04 12.92
CA GLY A 84 -10.49 -19.24 13.29
C GLY A 84 -11.19 -17.95 13.74
N HIS A 85 -10.83 -16.80 13.16
CA HIS A 85 -11.45 -15.50 13.43
C HIS A 85 -11.48 -15.08 14.93
N PRO A 86 -10.34 -15.04 15.63
CA PRO A 86 -10.28 -14.77 17.07
C PRO A 86 -10.82 -13.40 17.51
N TRP A 87 -10.93 -12.44 16.60
CA TRP A 87 -11.53 -11.11 16.89
C TRP A 87 -12.95 -10.97 16.36
N GLY A 88 -13.58 -12.10 16.01
CA GLY A 88 -14.91 -12.17 15.41
C GLY A 88 -14.91 -11.85 13.92
N GLU A 89 -15.98 -12.24 13.23
CA GLU A 89 -16.11 -12.03 11.78
C GLU A 89 -16.25 -10.55 11.39
N GLY A 90 -16.58 -9.68 12.35
CA GLY A 90 -16.67 -8.23 12.19
C GLY A 90 -15.33 -7.49 12.19
N PHE A 91 -14.20 -8.18 12.20
CA PHE A 91 -12.87 -7.56 12.20
C PHE A 91 -12.61 -6.73 10.93
N SER A 92 -12.22 -5.48 11.13
CA SER A 92 -11.76 -4.56 10.08
C SER A 92 -10.31 -4.16 10.31
N TYR A 93 -9.55 -4.02 9.23
CA TYR A 93 -8.15 -3.64 9.27
C TYR A 93 -7.91 -2.39 8.41
N SER A 94 -7.14 -1.45 8.94
CA SER A 94 -6.71 -0.22 8.27
C SER A 94 -5.19 -0.09 8.39
N GLU A 95 -4.51 0.23 7.28
CA GLU A 95 -3.07 0.47 7.27
C GLU A 95 -2.73 1.77 6.53
N LYS A 96 -2.32 2.77 7.30
CA LYS A 96 -2.00 4.12 6.81
C LYS A 96 -0.65 4.59 7.36
N MET A 97 -0.05 5.56 6.67
CA MET A 97 1.16 6.22 7.11
C MET A 97 0.86 7.47 7.93
N LEU A 98 1.44 7.58 9.13
CA LEU A 98 1.42 8.84 9.89
C LEU A 98 2.29 9.90 9.21
N THR A 99 1.72 11.08 8.97
CA THR A 99 2.41 12.20 8.32
C THR A 99 2.70 13.37 9.26
N GLY A 100 2.09 13.36 10.45
CA GLY A 100 2.41 14.24 11.57
C GLY A 100 1.19 14.78 12.30
N LYS A 101 1.40 15.28 13.52
CA LYS A 101 0.37 15.91 14.35
C LYS A 101 -0.18 17.22 13.74
N PRO A 102 -1.39 17.66 14.13
CA PRO A 102 -1.87 19.00 13.84
C PRO A 102 -0.95 20.05 14.46
N GLY A 103 -0.84 21.22 13.84
CA GLY A 103 0.00 22.30 14.37
C GLY A 103 0.18 23.45 13.40
N GLN A 104 1.07 24.38 13.75
CA GLN A 104 1.26 25.61 12.98
C GLN A 104 1.66 25.31 11.52
N GLY A 105 0.86 25.81 10.58
CA GLY A 105 1.04 25.60 9.14
C GLY A 105 0.67 24.21 8.62
N ASP A 106 0.11 23.36 9.50
CA ASP A 106 -0.47 22.04 9.24
C ASP A 106 0.36 21.15 8.28
N LYS A 107 1.64 21.00 8.61
CA LYS A 107 2.61 20.25 7.81
C LYS A 107 2.21 18.78 7.65
N GLY A 108 1.59 18.18 8.66
CA GLY A 108 1.08 16.81 8.63
C GLY A 108 0.01 16.65 7.56
N ARG A 109 -1.01 17.50 7.57
CA ARG A 109 -2.08 17.52 6.55
C ARG A 109 -1.54 17.69 5.15
N LYS A 110 -0.64 18.66 4.96
CA LYS A 110 -0.04 18.92 3.64
C LYS A 110 0.69 17.69 3.10
N LYS A 111 1.46 17.00 3.95
CA LYS A 111 2.14 15.75 3.59
C LYS A 111 1.15 14.63 3.27
N ALA A 112 0.10 14.46 4.07
CA ALA A 112 -0.94 13.46 3.84
C ALA A 112 -1.62 13.65 2.47
N HIS A 113 -2.10 14.86 2.18
CA HIS A 113 -2.73 15.14 0.89
C HIS A 113 -1.74 15.06 -0.28
N ALA A 114 -0.49 15.48 -0.10
CA ALA A 114 0.54 15.31 -1.13
C ALA A 114 0.77 13.82 -1.44
N LEU A 115 0.84 12.98 -0.40
CA LEU A 115 0.98 11.53 -0.55
C LEU A 115 -0.23 10.92 -1.25
N ALA A 116 -1.45 11.26 -0.84
CA ALA A 116 -2.66 10.77 -1.50
C ALA A 116 -2.75 11.18 -2.98
N ARG A 117 -2.39 12.43 -3.30
CA ARG A 117 -2.32 12.92 -4.69
C ARG A 117 -1.26 12.17 -5.49
N PHE A 118 -0.08 11.97 -4.90
CA PHE A 118 1.00 11.21 -5.52
C PHE A 118 0.58 9.77 -5.80
N THR A 119 0.02 9.06 -4.82
CA THR A 119 -0.47 7.68 -4.98
C THR A 119 -1.55 7.59 -6.06
N LYS A 120 -2.49 8.54 -6.11
CA LYS A 120 -3.52 8.58 -7.16
C LYS A 120 -2.91 8.78 -8.55
N LEU A 121 -1.97 9.70 -8.70
CA LEU A 121 -1.27 9.95 -9.96
C LEU A 121 -0.40 8.75 -10.37
N GLN A 122 0.30 8.13 -9.43
CA GLN A 122 1.09 6.93 -9.64
C GLN A 122 0.22 5.78 -10.15
N ASN A 123 -0.92 5.51 -9.51
CA ASN A 123 -1.84 4.46 -9.93
C ASN A 123 -2.41 4.71 -11.34
N LEU A 124 -2.75 5.96 -11.66
CA LEU A 124 -3.15 6.36 -13.01
C LEU A 124 -2.03 6.13 -14.04
N ALA A 125 -0.81 6.56 -13.73
CA ALA A 125 0.34 6.43 -14.60
C ALA A 125 0.72 4.96 -14.84
N LEU A 126 0.66 4.12 -13.80
CA LEU A 126 0.90 2.68 -13.89
C LEU A 126 -0.17 1.95 -14.70
N GLY A 127 -1.38 2.49 -14.76
CA GLY A 127 -2.45 2.02 -15.64
C GLY A 127 -2.27 2.38 -17.12
N PHE A 128 -1.35 3.29 -17.46
CA PHE A 128 -1.12 3.79 -18.82
C PHE A 128 0.19 3.23 -19.43
N THR A 129 0.09 2.58 -20.59
CA THR A 129 1.16 1.73 -21.17
C THR A 129 2.50 2.42 -21.46
N PRO A 130 2.56 3.62 -22.08
CA PRO A 130 3.82 4.28 -22.44
C PRO A 130 4.66 4.71 -21.23
N THR A 131 4.02 5.20 -20.17
CA THR A 131 4.69 5.72 -18.97
C THR A 131 5.46 4.62 -18.23
N ARG A 132 4.96 3.39 -18.28
CA ARG A 132 5.59 2.22 -17.64
C ARG A 132 6.85 1.74 -18.37
N ALA A 133 6.88 1.80 -19.69
CA ALA A 133 8.08 1.45 -20.47
C ALA A 133 9.25 2.38 -20.14
N LEU A 134 8.94 3.66 -19.90
CA LEU A 134 9.89 4.66 -19.43
C LEU A 134 10.37 4.36 -18.00
N LEU A 135 9.45 4.08 -17.06
CA LEU A 135 9.80 3.71 -15.68
C LEU A 135 10.70 2.46 -15.62
N ARG A 136 10.40 1.43 -16.43
CA ARG A 136 11.23 0.22 -16.52
C ARG A 136 12.66 0.53 -16.97
N ARG A 137 12.83 1.49 -17.89
CA ARG A 137 14.13 1.85 -18.47
C ARG A 137 14.99 2.71 -17.54
N PHE A 138 14.39 3.51 -16.66
CA PHE A 138 15.11 4.55 -15.91
C PHE A 138 15.05 4.41 -14.38
N VAL A 139 14.17 3.57 -13.81
CA VAL A 139 13.92 3.53 -12.35
C VAL A 139 14.17 2.15 -11.73
N LEU A 140 14.12 1.06 -12.49
CA LEU A 140 14.34 -0.28 -11.93
C LEU A 140 15.83 -0.52 -11.66
N THR A 141 16.22 -0.44 -10.39
CA THR A 141 17.36 -1.20 -9.86
C THR A 141 17.10 -2.70 -10.09
N GLN A 142 18.13 -3.50 -10.32
CA GLN A 142 17.93 -4.90 -10.68
C GLN A 142 17.27 -5.67 -9.52
N PRO A 143 16.42 -6.67 -9.78
CA PRO A 143 15.94 -7.58 -8.74
C PRO A 143 17.13 -8.18 -7.98
N GLY A 144 17.22 -7.90 -6.68
CA GLY A 144 18.36 -8.26 -5.83
C GLY A 144 19.02 -7.06 -5.12
N ASP A 145 18.84 -5.86 -5.66
CA ASP A 145 19.32 -4.62 -5.04
C ASP A 145 18.33 -4.11 -3.99
N GLY A 146 18.47 -4.59 -2.75
CA GLY A 146 17.78 -4.04 -1.57
C GLY A 146 18.61 -2.94 -0.89
N PRO A 147 18.01 -2.10 -0.01
CA PRO A 147 18.78 -1.19 0.81
C PRO A 147 19.84 -1.98 1.60
N ASN A 148 21.10 -1.56 1.50
CA ASN A 148 22.22 -2.17 2.23
C ASN A 148 22.03 -2.03 3.75
N ALA A 149 22.84 -2.73 4.55
CA ALA A 149 22.73 -2.70 6.02
C ALA A 149 22.70 -1.27 6.58
N ALA A 150 23.59 -0.42 6.07
CA ALA A 150 23.63 1.00 6.45
C ALA A 150 22.32 1.74 6.18
N ALA A 151 21.67 1.51 5.04
CA ALA A 151 20.38 2.14 4.70
C ALA A 151 19.18 1.57 5.48
N ARG A 152 19.30 0.36 6.05
CA ARG A 152 18.27 -0.22 6.93
C ARG A 152 18.42 0.27 8.38
N GLU A 153 19.65 0.49 8.83
CA GLU A 153 19.97 0.83 10.21
C GLU A 153 19.98 2.35 10.47
N ALA A 154 20.24 3.17 9.45
CA ALA A 154 20.25 4.65 9.49
C ALA A 154 18.89 5.26 9.76
#